data_AF-A0A060XYZ7-F1
#
_entry.id   AF-A0A060XYZ7-F1
#
_cell.length_a   1.000
_cell.length_b   1.000
_cell.length_c   1.000
_cell.angle_alpha   90.00
_cell.angle_beta   90.00
_cell.angle_gamma   90.00
#
_symmetry.space_group_name_H-M   'P 1'
#
loop_
_entity.id
_entity.type
_entity.pdbx_description
1 polymer ?
#
loop_
_entity_poly.entity_id
_entity_poly.type
_entity_poly.pdbx_seq_one_letter_code
_entity_poly.pdbx_strand_id
1 'polypeptide(L)'
;MKHNTVVMGWPYGWRQSEDPRAWKTFIHTVRCTTAAHLALMVPKNVSFYPSNHERFTDGTIDVWWIVHDGGMLMLLPFLLKQHKVWRKCKMRIFTVAQMDDNSIQMKKDLATFLYQLRIEAEVEVVEMHDSDISAYTYERTLMMEQRSQMLRQMRLSSAEREREAQLVKDRHSLIRMGSLYSDEEEEVVEPVADKNQMTWTKEKYEAERRNRNNAPENFRELMSLKP
;
A
#
# COMPACT_ATOMS: atom_id res chain seq x y z
N MET A 1 -9.61 1.25 -29.04
CA MET A 1 -9.53 0.76 -27.64
C MET A 1 -8.12 0.96 -27.12
N LYS A 2 -7.94 1.29 -25.83
CA LYS A 2 -6.63 1.38 -25.16
C LYS A 2 -6.59 0.38 -24.00
N HIS A 3 -5.41 -0.14 -23.66
CA HIS A 3 -5.23 -1.02 -22.50
C HIS A 3 -5.26 -0.22 -21.19
N ASN A 4 -5.65 -0.86 -20.09
CA ASN A 4 -5.68 -0.29 -18.74
C ASN A 4 -4.70 -0.99 -17.77
N THR A 5 -4.08 -2.10 -18.19
CA THR A 5 -3.19 -2.91 -17.35
C THR A 5 -2.01 -3.43 -18.16
N VAL A 6 -0.81 -3.32 -17.59
CA VAL A 6 0.42 -3.93 -18.08
C VAL A 6 0.68 -5.19 -17.27
N VAL A 7 0.98 -6.31 -17.93
CA VAL A 7 1.36 -7.57 -17.28
C VAL A 7 2.76 -7.94 -17.73
N MET A 8 3.68 -8.17 -16.79
CA MET A 8 5.07 -8.52 -17.11
C MET A 8 5.65 -9.55 -16.15
N GLY A 9 6.53 -10.43 -16.65
CA GLY A 9 7.18 -11.44 -15.82
C GLY A 9 8.19 -10.86 -14.83
N TRP A 10 8.34 -11.52 -13.68
CA TRP A 10 9.42 -11.25 -12.73
C TRP A 10 10.81 -11.45 -13.36
N PRO A 11 11.80 -10.57 -13.10
CA PRO A 11 13.15 -10.74 -13.63
C PRO A 11 13.89 -11.83 -12.84
N TYR A 12 13.90 -13.07 -13.31
CA TYR A 12 14.65 -14.15 -12.64
C TYR A 12 16.16 -13.96 -12.77
N GLY A 13 16.92 -14.51 -11.81
CA GLY A 13 18.39 -14.48 -11.85
C GLY A 13 19.02 -13.09 -11.67
N TRP A 14 18.24 -12.05 -11.40
CA TRP A 14 18.72 -10.66 -11.38
C TRP A 14 19.80 -10.37 -10.34
N ARG A 15 19.87 -11.17 -9.26
CA ARG A 15 20.91 -11.05 -8.23
C ARG A 15 22.21 -11.76 -8.61
N GLN A 16 22.13 -12.78 -9.47
CA GLN A 16 23.25 -13.61 -9.89
C GLN A 16 23.86 -13.12 -11.20
N SER A 17 23.08 -12.38 -12.00
CA SER A 17 23.53 -11.80 -13.26
C SER A 17 24.41 -10.58 -13.00
N GLU A 18 25.60 -10.56 -13.60
CA GLU A 18 26.45 -9.36 -13.65
C GLU A 18 25.85 -8.27 -14.56
N ASP A 19 25.01 -8.66 -15.53
CA ASP A 19 24.34 -7.70 -16.40
C ASP A 19 23.19 -7.00 -15.66
N PRO A 20 23.27 -5.67 -15.42
CA PRO A 20 22.23 -4.94 -14.73
C PRO A 20 21.01 -4.67 -15.60
N ARG A 21 21.05 -4.95 -16.92
CA ARG A 21 19.94 -4.66 -17.84
C ARG A 21 18.65 -5.31 -17.38
N ALA A 22 18.68 -6.56 -16.91
CA ALA A 22 17.49 -7.30 -16.52
C ALA A 22 16.66 -6.58 -15.44
N TRP A 23 17.26 -6.20 -14.32
CA TRP A 23 16.54 -5.48 -13.26
C TRP A 23 16.30 -4.01 -13.59
N LYS A 24 17.22 -3.36 -14.33
CA LYS A 24 17.02 -1.96 -14.77
C LYS A 24 15.83 -1.82 -15.71
N THR A 25 15.69 -2.72 -16.68
CA THR A 25 14.54 -2.76 -17.58
C THR A 25 13.26 -3.01 -16.79
N PHE A 26 13.28 -3.93 -15.82
CA PHE A 26 12.13 -4.16 -14.94
C PHE A 26 11.69 -2.88 -14.21
N ILE A 27 12.62 -2.20 -13.53
CA ILE A 27 12.33 -0.94 -12.81
C ILE A 27 11.88 0.17 -13.77
N HIS A 28 12.46 0.23 -14.97
CA HIS A 28 12.05 1.18 -15.99
C HIS A 28 10.59 0.94 -16.43
N THR A 29 10.19 -0.31 -16.69
CA THR A 29 8.82 -0.66 -17.03
C THR A 29 7.84 -0.30 -15.90
N VAL A 30 8.22 -0.53 -14.64
CA VAL A 30 7.41 -0.10 -13.48
C VAL A 30 7.19 1.42 -13.52
N ARG A 31 8.26 2.20 -13.64
CA ARG A 31 8.19 3.68 -13.70
C ARG A 31 7.32 4.18 -14.84
N CYS A 32 7.51 3.63 -16.05
CA CYS A 32 6.72 4.00 -17.22
C CYS A 32 5.23 3.66 -17.06
N THR A 33 4.93 2.50 -16.46
CA THR A 33 3.53 2.07 -16.22
C THR A 33 2.83 3.00 -15.23
N THR A 34 3.51 3.34 -14.13
CA THR A 34 2.99 4.29 -13.14
C THR A 34 2.80 5.68 -13.73
N ALA A 35 3.76 6.19 -14.51
CA ALA A 35 3.67 7.51 -15.16
C ALA A 35 2.54 7.57 -16.21
N ALA A 36 2.18 6.43 -16.80
CA ALA A 36 1.05 6.30 -17.73
C ALA A 36 -0.31 6.11 -17.02
N HIS A 37 -0.35 6.10 -15.68
CA HIS A 37 -1.54 5.83 -14.88
C HIS A 37 -2.24 4.50 -15.23
N LEU A 38 -1.44 3.45 -15.46
CA LEU A 38 -1.93 2.11 -15.75
C LEU A 38 -1.73 1.19 -14.55
N ALA A 39 -2.59 0.18 -14.42
CA ALA A 39 -2.35 -0.89 -13.46
C ALA A 39 -1.16 -1.76 -13.92
N LEU A 40 -0.39 -2.30 -12.96
CA LEU A 40 0.72 -3.21 -13.23
C LEU A 40 0.48 -4.53 -12.49
N MET A 41 0.60 -5.65 -13.21
CA MET A 41 0.61 -6.99 -12.62
C MET A 41 1.92 -7.69 -12.93
N VAL A 42 2.61 -8.16 -11.88
CA VAL A 42 3.88 -8.87 -12.02
C VAL A 42 3.76 -10.28 -11.46
N PRO A 43 3.36 -11.27 -12.28
CA PRO A 43 3.39 -12.66 -11.85
C PRO A 43 4.82 -13.14 -11.65
N LYS A 44 5.05 -13.76 -10.50
CA LYS A 44 6.32 -14.38 -10.12
C LYS A 44 6.16 -15.89 -10.08
N ASN A 45 7.23 -16.61 -10.40
CA ASN A 45 7.28 -18.06 -10.48
C ASN A 45 6.27 -18.65 -11.50
N VAL A 46 6.10 -17.98 -12.66
CA VAL A 46 5.13 -18.36 -13.71
C VAL A 46 5.33 -19.77 -14.27
N SER A 47 6.55 -20.31 -14.18
CA SER A 47 6.84 -21.70 -14.57
C SER A 47 6.10 -22.74 -13.73
N PHE A 48 5.62 -22.35 -12.54
CA PHE A 48 4.86 -23.20 -11.63
C PHE A 48 3.35 -22.97 -11.71
N TYR A 49 2.89 -22.10 -12.62
CA TYR A 49 1.45 -21.88 -12.79
C TYR A 49 0.82 -23.10 -13.47
N PRO A 50 -0.43 -23.45 -13.11
CA PRO A 50 -1.13 -24.56 -13.72
C PRO A 50 -1.41 -24.28 -15.19
N SER A 51 -1.37 -25.33 -15.99
CA SER A 51 -1.94 -25.33 -17.34
C SER A 51 -3.48 -25.35 -17.30
N ASN A 52 -4.11 -25.11 -18.45
CA ASN A 52 -5.57 -25.12 -18.56
C ASN A 52 -6.23 -26.49 -18.33
N HIS A 53 -5.44 -27.57 -18.27
CA HIS A 53 -5.91 -28.93 -18.05
C HIS A 53 -5.82 -29.34 -16.58
N GLU A 54 -4.94 -28.69 -15.82
CA GLU A 54 -4.73 -28.93 -14.39
C GLU A 54 -5.77 -28.16 -13.58
N ARG A 55 -6.77 -28.87 -13.07
CA ARG A 55 -7.81 -28.27 -12.23
C ARG A 55 -7.51 -28.58 -10.78
N PHE A 56 -7.45 -27.55 -9.94
CA PHE A 56 -7.36 -27.77 -8.51
C PHE A 56 -8.68 -28.36 -8.01
N THR A 57 -8.57 -29.45 -7.25
CA THR A 57 -9.71 -30.08 -6.57
C THR A 57 -10.00 -29.38 -5.24
N ASP A 58 -8.98 -28.83 -4.62
CA ASP A 58 -9.00 -27.99 -3.42
C ASP A 58 -7.74 -27.09 -3.42
N GLY A 59 -7.75 -26.03 -2.63
CA GLY A 59 -6.64 -25.11 -2.49
C GLY A 59 -7.09 -23.74 -1.99
N THR A 60 -6.14 -22.83 -1.75
CA THR A 60 -6.44 -21.47 -1.29
C THR A 60 -5.89 -20.42 -2.24
N ILE A 61 -6.61 -19.30 -2.32
CA ILE A 61 -6.15 -18.05 -2.93
C ILE A 61 -6.05 -17.04 -1.79
N ASP A 62 -4.82 -16.74 -1.39
CA ASP A 62 -4.54 -15.87 -0.26
C ASP A 62 -4.23 -14.47 -0.75
N VAL A 63 -4.98 -13.49 -0.26
CA VAL A 63 -4.87 -12.08 -0.62
C VAL A 63 -4.33 -11.30 0.57
N TRP A 64 -3.13 -10.77 0.44
CA TRP A 64 -2.51 -9.90 1.45
C TRP A 64 -2.83 -8.44 1.17
N TRP A 65 -3.88 -7.94 1.80
CA TRP A 65 -4.32 -6.56 1.66
C TRP A 65 -3.58 -5.64 2.64
N ILE A 66 -2.31 -5.37 2.32
CA ILE A 66 -1.43 -4.52 3.14
C ILE A 66 -1.62 -3.04 2.77
N VAL A 67 -1.71 -2.72 1.48
CA VAL A 67 -1.71 -1.35 0.89
C VAL A 67 -3.02 -0.94 0.16
N HIS A 68 -3.07 0.30 -0.32
CA HIS A 68 -4.26 0.95 -0.90
C HIS A 68 -4.39 0.72 -2.42
N ASP A 69 -4.94 -0.42 -2.83
CA ASP A 69 -5.15 -0.73 -4.26
C ASP A 69 -6.59 -0.48 -4.74
N GLY A 70 -7.44 0.14 -3.90
CA GLY A 70 -8.77 0.54 -4.32
C GLY A 70 -9.72 -0.59 -4.69
N GLY A 71 -9.57 -1.75 -4.06
CA GLY A 71 -10.41 -2.92 -4.31
C GLY A 71 -9.95 -3.80 -5.48
N MET A 72 -8.90 -3.42 -6.22
CA MET A 72 -8.36 -4.27 -7.29
C MET A 72 -7.93 -5.65 -6.78
N LEU A 73 -7.32 -5.72 -5.59
CA LEU A 73 -6.92 -6.98 -4.94
C LEU A 73 -8.10 -7.91 -4.63
N MET A 74 -9.31 -7.37 -4.52
CA MET A 74 -10.54 -8.14 -4.32
C MET A 74 -11.13 -8.62 -5.66
N LEU A 75 -11.00 -7.81 -6.70
CA LEU A 75 -11.51 -8.12 -8.03
C LEU A 75 -10.75 -9.28 -8.69
N LEU A 76 -9.42 -9.28 -8.61
CA LEU A 76 -8.57 -10.29 -9.25
C LEU A 76 -8.91 -11.74 -8.85
N PRO A 77 -8.96 -12.11 -7.57
CA PRO A 77 -9.28 -13.48 -7.17
C PRO A 77 -10.74 -13.84 -7.46
N PHE A 78 -11.66 -12.87 -7.40
CA PHE A 78 -13.05 -13.07 -7.81
C PHE A 78 -13.14 -13.48 -9.30
N LEU A 79 -12.44 -12.76 -10.18
CA LEU A 79 -12.36 -13.09 -11.61
C LEU A 79 -11.64 -14.43 -11.83
N LEU A 80 -10.56 -14.69 -11.10
CA LEU A 80 -9.78 -15.92 -11.23
C LEU A 80 -10.62 -17.16 -10.90
N LYS A 81 -11.45 -17.10 -9.84
CA LYS A 81 -12.37 -18.17 -9.43
C LYS A 81 -13.47 -18.46 -10.45
N GLN A 82 -13.75 -17.57 -11.40
CA GLN A 82 -14.69 -17.89 -12.49
C GLN A 82 -14.11 -18.95 -13.46
N HIS A 83 -12.78 -19.07 -13.53
CA HIS A 83 -12.13 -20.05 -14.39
C HIS A 83 -12.12 -21.45 -13.78
N LYS A 84 -12.30 -22.48 -14.63
CA LYS A 84 -12.40 -23.91 -14.23
C LYS A 84 -11.21 -24.44 -13.42
N VAL A 85 -10.04 -23.83 -13.57
CA VAL A 85 -8.80 -24.20 -12.87
C VAL A 85 -8.88 -23.84 -11.38
N TRP A 86 -9.44 -22.67 -11.07
CA TRP A 86 -9.40 -22.06 -9.73
C TRP A 86 -10.76 -22.05 -9.01
N ARG A 87 -11.83 -22.46 -9.70
CA ARG A 87 -13.22 -22.39 -9.19
C ARG A 87 -13.43 -23.13 -7.87
N LYS A 88 -12.63 -24.14 -7.56
CA LYS A 88 -12.72 -24.91 -6.31
C LYS A 88 -11.83 -24.37 -5.19
N CYS A 89 -10.99 -23.37 -5.45
CA CYS A 89 -10.13 -22.78 -4.43
C CYS A 89 -10.95 -21.90 -3.47
N LYS A 90 -10.64 -21.99 -2.18
CA LYS A 90 -11.15 -21.10 -1.13
C LYS A 90 -10.38 -19.78 -1.15
N MET A 91 -11.04 -18.68 -0.83
CA MET A 91 -10.38 -17.37 -0.79
C MET A 91 -10.17 -16.95 0.66
N ARG A 92 -8.98 -16.46 0.98
CA ARG A 92 -8.64 -15.92 2.31
C ARG A 92 -8.03 -14.54 2.15
N ILE A 93 -8.47 -13.60 2.98
CA ILE A 93 -8.05 -12.20 2.93
C ILE A 93 -7.38 -11.88 4.24
N PHE A 94 -6.11 -11.53 4.16
CA PHE A 94 -5.28 -11.10 5.27
C PHE A 94 -5.16 -9.58 5.20
N THR A 95 -5.67 -8.87 6.20
CA THR A 95 -5.44 -7.42 6.35
C THR A 95 -4.53 -7.18 7.54
N VAL A 96 -3.72 -6.12 7.46
CA VAL A 96 -2.80 -5.76 8.53
C VAL A 96 -3.43 -4.67 9.40
N ALA A 97 -3.42 -4.88 10.70
CA ALA A 97 -3.79 -3.92 11.73
C ALA A 97 -2.55 -3.51 12.55
N GLN A 98 -2.53 -2.28 13.03
CA GLN A 98 -1.52 -1.80 13.98
C GLN A 98 -1.98 -2.10 15.42
N MET A 99 -1.07 -1.99 16.40
CA MET A 99 -1.34 -2.36 17.79
C MET A 99 -2.44 -1.51 18.45
N ASP A 100 -2.67 -0.31 17.93
CA ASP A 100 -3.68 0.66 18.35
C ASP A 100 -5.00 0.56 17.57
N ASP A 101 -5.06 -0.26 16.50
CA ASP A 101 -6.28 -0.49 15.74
C ASP A 101 -7.21 -1.48 16.45
N ASN A 102 -8.53 -1.28 16.32
CA ASN A 102 -9.51 -2.28 16.75
C ASN A 102 -9.62 -3.41 15.73
N SER A 103 -8.74 -4.42 15.86
CA SER A 103 -8.65 -5.58 14.97
C SER A 103 -9.96 -6.39 14.90
N ILE A 104 -10.71 -6.47 16.01
CA ILE A 104 -12.01 -7.15 16.08
C ILE A 104 -13.05 -6.43 15.21
N GLN A 105 -13.16 -5.11 15.36
CA GLN A 105 -14.11 -4.31 14.60
C GLN A 105 -13.76 -4.32 13.10
N MET A 106 -12.47 -4.18 12.76
CA MET A 106 -11.99 -4.27 11.39
C MET A 106 -12.36 -5.61 10.73
N LYS A 107 -12.19 -6.73 11.45
CA LYS A 107 -12.58 -8.06 10.97
C LYS A 107 -14.09 -8.14 10.68
N LYS A 108 -14.91 -7.62 11.60
CA LYS A 108 -16.38 -7.63 11.47
C LYS A 108 -16.86 -6.79 10.30
N ASP A 109 -16.31 -5.60 10.13
CA ASP A 109 -16.70 -4.68 9.05
C ASP A 109 -16.26 -5.20 7.69
N LEU A 110 -15.05 -5.79 7.61
CA LEU A 110 -14.59 -6.43 6.38
C LEU A 110 -15.44 -7.67 6.04
N ALA A 111 -15.80 -8.51 7.00
CA ALA A 111 -16.70 -9.64 6.76
C ALA A 111 -18.09 -9.18 6.27
N THR A 112 -18.65 -8.13 6.87
CA THR A 112 -19.93 -7.54 6.48
C THR A 112 -19.86 -6.98 5.05
N PHE A 113 -18.77 -6.30 4.72
CA PHE A 113 -18.53 -5.75 3.40
C PHE A 113 -18.47 -6.84 2.31
N LEU A 114 -17.73 -7.93 2.57
CA LEU A 114 -17.65 -9.07 1.63
C LEU A 114 -19.01 -9.75 1.43
N TYR A 115 -19.79 -9.88 2.50
CA TYR A 115 -21.15 -10.39 2.43
C TYR A 115 -22.04 -9.54 1.51
N GLN A 116 -21.98 -8.22 1.64
CA GLN A 116 -22.72 -7.28 0.78
C GLN A 116 -22.32 -7.40 -0.70
N LEU A 117 -21.03 -7.65 -0.98
CA LEU A 117 -20.53 -7.88 -2.32
C LEU A 117 -20.79 -9.30 -2.85
N ARG A 118 -21.33 -10.21 -2.02
CA ARG A 118 -21.50 -11.65 -2.32
C ARG A 118 -20.19 -12.33 -2.68
N ILE A 119 -19.12 -11.91 -2.01
CA ILE A 119 -17.79 -12.49 -2.16
C ILE A 119 -17.56 -13.46 -0.99
N GLU A 120 -17.42 -14.75 -1.30
CA GLU A 120 -17.13 -15.79 -0.32
C GLU A 120 -15.63 -15.86 -0.04
N ALA A 121 -15.21 -15.31 1.11
CA ALA A 121 -13.84 -15.39 1.61
C ALA A 121 -13.76 -15.39 3.13
N GLU A 122 -12.74 -16.05 3.65
CA GLU A 122 -12.35 -15.98 5.06
C GLU A 122 -11.53 -14.70 5.29
N VAL A 123 -11.75 -14.04 6.42
CA VAL A 123 -11.04 -12.80 6.77
C VAL A 123 -10.18 -13.03 8.02
N GLU A 124 -8.91 -12.67 7.91
CA GLU A 124 -7.95 -12.69 9.00
C GLU A 124 -7.29 -11.32 9.14
N VAL A 125 -7.23 -10.83 10.37
CA VAL A 125 -6.57 -9.56 10.71
C VAL A 125 -5.26 -9.92 11.41
N VAL A 126 -4.15 -9.50 10.84
CA VAL A 126 -2.80 -9.78 11.34
C VAL A 126 -2.25 -8.48 11.94
N GLU A 127 -1.89 -8.54 13.21
CA GLU A 127 -1.28 -7.40 13.90
C GLU A 127 0.21 -7.34 13.57
N MET A 128 0.69 -6.17 13.12
CA MET A 128 2.11 -5.94 12.79
C MET A 128 2.59 -4.60 13.34
N HIS A 129 3.88 -4.52 13.67
CA HIS A 129 4.48 -3.30 14.20
C HIS A 129 4.83 -2.30 13.08
N ASP A 130 4.79 -1.01 13.39
CA ASP A 130 5.03 0.09 12.42
C ASP A 130 6.39 -0.03 11.69
N SER A 131 7.41 -0.54 12.38
CA SER A 131 8.72 -0.78 11.79
C SER A 131 8.67 -1.73 10.60
N ASP A 132 7.81 -2.75 10.66
CA ASP A 132 7.77 -3.86 9.72
C ASP A 132 6.99 -3.51 8.46
N ILE A 133 6.09 -2.53 8.56
CA ILE A 133 5.26 -2.02 7.47
C ILE A 133 5.60 -0.58 7.07
N SER A 134 6.69 -0.03 7.60
CA SER A 134 7.10 1.37 7.44
C SER A 134 7.21 1.84 5.98
N ALA A 135 7.69 0.96 5.09
CA ALA A 135 7.75 1.22 3.64
C ALA A 135 6.38 1.48 3.02
N TYR A 136 5.32 0.94 3.61
CA TYR A 136 3.94 1.01 3.12
C TYR A 136 3.09 2.06 3.86
N THR A 137 3.51 2.50 5.06
CA THR A 137 2.77 3.49 5.87
C THR A 137 3.12 4.94 5.50
N TYR A 138 4.34 5.23 5.00
CA TYR A 138 4.72 6.60 4.61
C TYR A 138 4.02 7.09 3.34
N GLU A 139 3.93 6.25 2.30
CA GLU A 139 3.18 6.58 1.07
C GLU A 139 1.67 6.63 1.29
N ARG A 140 1.19 5.99 2.37
CA ARG A 140 -0.22 5.92 2.78
C ARG A 140 -0.84 7.30 2.89
N THR A 141 -0.22 8.19 3.67
CA THR A 141 -0.82 9.49 4.01
C THR A 141 -0.92 10.43 2.81
N LEU A 142 0.15 10.53 2.00
CA LEU A 142 0.20 11.47 0.87
C LEU A 142 -0.75 11.07 -0.28
N MET A 143 -0.81 9.77 -0.59
CA MET A 143 -1.67 9.25 -1.66
C MET A 143 -3.14 9.19 -1.23
N MET A 144 -3.45 8.96 0.06
CA MET A 144 -4.82 8.95 0.58
C MET A 144 -5.50 10.32 0.47
N GLU A 145 -4.77 11.41 0.69
CA GLU A 145 -5.33 12.76 0.59
C GLU A 145 -5.68 13.10 -0.87
N GLN A 146 -4.76 12.84 -1.80
CA GLN A 146 -5.00 13.02 -3.23
C GLN A 146 -6.17 12.15 -3.72
N ARG A 147 -6.26 10.90 -3.25
CA ARG A 147 -7.38 9.99 -3.55
C ARG A 147 -8.71 10.50 -3.00
N SER A 148 -8.73 11.00 -1.76
CA SER A 148 -9.93 11.56 -1.15
C SER A 148 -10.43 12.80 -1.88
N GLN A 149 -9.52 13.60 -2.46
CA GLN A 149 -9.89 14.70 -3.35
C GLN A 149 -10.51 14.20 -4.66
N MET A 150 -9.93 13.17 -5.31
CA MET A 150 -10.51 12.57 -6.51
C MET A 150 -11.90 11.95 -6.26
N LEU A 151 -12.09 11.23 -5.16
CA LEU A 151 -13.40 10.66 -4.80
C LEU A 151 -14.47 11.73 -4.56
N ARG A 152 -14.09 12.87 -3.98
CA ARG A 152 -15.00 14.03 -3.84
C ARG A 152 -15.40 14.62 -5.18
N GLN A 153 -14.50 14.65 -6.16
CA GLN A 153 -14.79 15.12 -7.52
C GLN A 153 -15.73 14.17 -8.29
N MET A 154 -15.69 12.87 -8.01
CA MET A 154 -16.52 11.86 -8.69
C MET A 154 -18.01 11.88 -8.26
N ARG A 155 -18.41 12.68 -7.27
CA ARG A 155 -19.82 12.84 -6.81
C ARG A 155 -20.57 11.52 -6.56
N LEU A 156 -19.89 10.54 -5.99
CA LEU A 156 -20.47 9.23 -5.69
C LEU A 156 -21.65 9.34 -4.71
N SER A 157 -22.72 8.60 -4.98
CA SER A 157 -23.83 8.42 -4.03
C SER A 157 -23.36 7.71 -2.75
N SER A 158 -24.16 7.79 -1.68
CA SER A 158 -23.83 7.10 -0.41
C SER A 158 -23.70 5.58 -0.62
N ALA A 159 -24.57 5.00 -1.44
CA ALA A 159 -24.56 3.57 -1.74
C ALA A 159 -23.36 3.12 -2.58
N GLU A 160 -22.76 4.00 -3.38
CA GLU A 160 -21.53 3.71 -4.13
C GLU A 160 -20.30 3.82 -3.23
N ARG A 161 -20.27 4.81 -2.33
CA ARG A 161 -19.19 4.95 -1.34
C ARG A 161 -19.10 3.76 -0.39
N GLU A 162 -20.24 3.18 0.00
CA GLU A 162 -20.27 1.98 0.85
C GLU A 162 -19.76 0.71 0.14
N ARG A 163 -19.76 0.68 -1.20
CA ARG A 163 -19.23 -0.44 -1.99
C ARG A 163 -17.72 -0.31 -2.30
N GLU A 164 -17.12 0.83 -1.99
CA GLU A 164 -15.69 1.08 -2.19
C GLU A 164 -14.89 0.40 -1.07
N ALA A 165 -14.28 -0.74 -1.38
CA ALA A 165 -13.55 -1.58 -0.40
C ALA A 165 -12.55 -0.78 0.42
N GLN A 166 -11.81 0.11 -0.25
CA GLN A 166 -10.79 0.91 0.41
C GLN A 166 -11.34 1.83 1.49
N LEU A 167 -12.51 2.45 1.27
CA LEU A 167 -13.11 3.34 2.26
C LEU A 167 -13.52 2.59 3.53
N VAL A 168 -13.90 1.32 3.43
CA VAL A 168 -14.22 0.49 4.60
C VAL A 168 -12.97 0.23 5.43
N LYS A 169 -11.84 -0.14 4.80
CA LYS A 169 -10.57 -0.33 5.50
C LYS A 169 -10.06 0.98 6.11
N ASP A 170 -10.12 2.07 5.35
CA ASP A 170 -9.57 3.35 5.76
C ASP A 170 -10.26 3.93 7.02
N ARG A 171 -11.56 3.65 7.24
CA ARG A 171 -12.28 4.07 8.47
C ARG A 171 -11.59 3.64 9.76
N HIS A 172 -10.93 2.48 9.76
CA HIS A 172 -10.26 1.97 10.95
C HIS A 172 -8.88 2.60 11.13
N SER A 173 -8.15 2.85 10.04
CA SER A 173 -6.85 3.53 10.09
C SER A 173 -6.97 5.05 10.31
N LEU A 174 -8.14 5.65 10.04
CA LEU A 174 -8.41 7.09 10.19
C LEU A 174 -8.67 7.54 11.63
N ILE A 175 -8.87 6.62 12.59
CA ILE A 175 -9.00 6.98 14.02
C ILE A 175 -7.75 7.76 14.50
N ARG A 176 -6.58 7.50 13.88
CA ARG A 176 -5.35 8.27 14.10
C ARG A 176 -5.38 9.70 13.52
N MET A 177 -6.07 9.96 12.41
CA MET A 177 -6.15 11.31 11.83
C MET A 177 -7.16 12.20 12.55
N GLY A 178 -8.26 11.64 13.08
CA GLY A 178 -9.21 12.43 13.89
C GLY A 178 -8.59 13.02 15.17
N SER A 179 -7.65 12.30 15.79
CA SER A 179 -6.95 12.77 17.00
C SER A 179 -5.85 13.81 16.72
N LEU A 180 -5.39 13.95 15.47
CA LEU A 180 -4.42 14.97 15.06
C LEU A 180 -5.06 16.24 14.49
N TYR A 181 -6.37 16.21 14.23
CA TYR A 181 -7.14 17.35 13.70
C TYR A 181 -8.34 17.69 14.62
N SER A 182 -8.22 17.36 15.90
CA SER A 182 -9.09 17.86 16.96
C SER A 182 -8.51 19.17 17.49
N ASP A 183 -8.41 20.19 16.65
CA ASP A 183 -8.17 21.56 17.11
C ASP A 183 -9.49 22.33 16.98
N GLU A 184 -10.29 22.23 18.04
CA GLU A 184 -10.79 23.46 18.62
C GLU A 184 -9.57 24.19 19.21
N GLU A 185 -9.34 25.40 18.69
CA GLU A 185 -8.49 26.47 19.21
C GLU A 185 -6.96 26.39 19.03
N GLU A 186 -6.45 27.51 18.52
CA GLU A 186 -5.05 27.85 18.29
C GLU A 186 -4.20 27.67 19.55
N GLU A 187 -3.34 26.66 19.60
CA GLU A 187 -2.13 26.70 20.41
C GLU A 187 -0.87 26.42 19.59
N VAL A 188 0.14 27.25 19.82
CA VAL A 188 1.43 27.27 19.14
C VAL A 188 2.17 25.97 19.40
N VAL A 189 2.16 25.05 18.43
CA VAL A 189 2.90 23.79 18.52
C VAL A 189 4.39 24.05 18.28
N GLU A 190 5.20 23.95 19.35
CA GLU A 190 6.66 23.84 19.26
C GLU A 190 7.07 22.63 18.39
N PRO A 191 8.18 22.71 17.63
CA PRO A 191 8.53 21.67 16.69
C PRO A 191 9.01 20.42 17.43
N VAL A 192 8.14 19.41 17.50
CA VAL A 192 8.52 18.05 17.93
C VAL A 192 9.52 17.48 16.92
N ALA A 193 10.80 17.58 17.28
CA ALA A 193 11.91 16.94 16.61
C ALA A 193 11.89 15.43 16.89
N ASP A 194 11.30 14.65 15.99
CA ASP A 194 11.84 13.38 15.49
C ASP A 194 10.80 12.73 14.57
N LYS A 195 10.67 13.25 13.34
CA LYS A 195 10.10 12.46 12.24
C LYS A 195 11.29 11.87 11.50
N ASN A 196 11.61 10.61 11.79
CA ASN A 196 12.54 9.82 10.99
C ASN A 196 12.07 9.83 9.53
N GLN A 197 12.66 10.74 8.75
CA GLN A 197 12.44 10.85 7.32
C GLN A 197 13.24 9.74 6.66
N MET A 198 12.65 8.54 6.61
CA MET A 198 13.25 7.36 6.02
C MET A 198 13.36 7.55 4.50
N THR A 199 14.52 8.02 4.04
CA THR A 199 14.81 8.20 2.61
C THR A 199 15.50 6.95 2.05
N TRP A 200 15.08 6.51 0.87
CA TRP A 200 15.52 5.28 0.20
C TRP A 200 16.98 5.28 -0.29
N THR A 201 17.81 6.27 0.07
CA THR A 201 19.22 6.31 -0.31
C THR A 201 20.11 6.44 0.93
N LYS A 202 21.01 5.46 1.10
CA LYS A 202 22.06 5.49 2.13
C LYS A 202 22.87 6.79 2.10
N GLU A 203 23.05 7.37 0.92
CA GLU A 203 23.72 8.66 0.71
C GLU A 203 22.99 9.85 1.36
N LYS A 204 21.65 9.91 1.37
CA LYS A 204 20.93 11.00 2.03
C LYS A 204 21.01 10.89 3.55
N TYR A 205 20.91 9.67 4.08
CA TYR A 205 21.08 9.40 5.51
C TYR A 205 22.48 9.81 6.00
N GLU A 206 23.52 9.49 5.23
CA GLU A 206 24.90 9.88 5.54
C GLU A 206 25.11 11.40 5.40
N ALA A 207 24.48 12.05 4.42
CA ALA A 207 24.50 13.49 4.25
C ALA A 207 23.80 14.23 5.41
N GLU A 208 22.65 13.73 5.88
CA GLU A 208 21.94 14.27 7.04
C GLU A 208 22.73 14.09 8.35
N ARG A 209 23.40 12.95 8.54
CA ARG A 209 24.34 12.76 9.68
C ARG A 209 25.51 13.74 9.64
N ARG A 210 26.08 14.01 8.47
CA ARG A 210 27.16 15.01 8.32
C ARG A 210 26.67 16.42 8.60
N ASN A 211 25.45 16.76 8.16
CA ASN A 211 24.88 18.08 8.42
C ASN A 211 24.53 18.29 9.91
N ARG A 212 24.09 17.23 10.60
CA ARG A 212 23.80 17.28 12.04
C ARG A 212 25.04 17.49 12.90
N ASN A 213 26.20 17.01 12.46
CA ASN A 213 27.48 17.23 13.14
C ASN A 213 28.08 18.62 12.88
N ASN A 214 27.54 19.37 11.92
CA ASN A 214 27.99 20.73 11.56
C ASN A 214 27.00 21.81 12.00
N ALA A 215 25.96 21.47 12.76
CA ALA A 215 25.04 22.46 13.31
C ALA A 215 25.74 23.23 14.44
N PRO A 216 25.85 24.57 14.37
CA PRO A 216 26.48 25.35 15.42
C PRO A 216 25.63 25.29 16.70
N GLU A 217 26.22 24.81 17.80
CA GLU A 217 25.57 24.56 19.09
C GLU A 217 25.25 25.85 19.88
N ASN A 218 25.59 27.04 19.37
CA ASN A 218 25.41 28.29 20.11
C ASN A 218 25.01 29.49 19.24
N PHE A 219 23.99 30.22 19.71
CA PHE A 219 23.44 31.44 19.10
C PHE A 219 24.47 32.57 18.88
N ARG A 220 25.64 32.51 19.53
CA ARG A 220 26.74 33.47 19.35
C ARG A 220 27.54 33.29 18.05
N GLU A 221 27.52 32.12 17.43
CA GLU A 221 28.24 31.88 16.16
C GLU A 221 27.48 32.41 14.93
N LEU A 222 26.17 32.66 15.05
CA LEU A 222 25.34 33.19 13.96
C LEU A 222 25.64 34.68 13.65
N MET A 223 26.30 35.40 14.56
CA MET A 223 26.51 36.86 14.48
C MET A 223 27.91 37.27 13.98
N SER A 224 28.81 36.33 13.68
CA SER A 224 30.18 36.64 13.22
C SER A 224 30.39 36.62 11.71
N LEU A 225 29.37 36.33 10.91
CA LEU A 225 29.46 36.43 9.46
C LEU A 225 28.97 37.81 9.02
N LYS A 226 29.91 38.77 8.99
CA LYS A 226 29.75 40.04 8.26
C LYS A 226 29.78 39.77 6.74
N PRO A 227 29.17 40.67 5.93
CA PRO A 227 28.60 40.36 4.61
C PRO A 227 29.61 39.92 3.56
#